data_AF-A0A843LVM4-F1
#
_entry.id   AF-A0A843LVM4-F1
#
_cell.length_a   1.000
_cell.length_b   1.000
_cell.length_c   1.000
_cell.angle_alpha   90.00
_cell.angle_beta   90.00
_cell.angle_gamma   90.00
#
_symmetry.space_group_name_H-M   'P 1'
#
loop_
_entity.id
_entity.type
_entity.pdbx_description
1 polymer ?
#
loop_
_entity_poly.entity_id
_entity_poly.type
_entity_poly.pdbx_seq_one_letter_code
_entity_poly.pdbx_strand_id
1 'polypeptide(L)'
;MVEETAGKERPGLKTRAESDLSLEVVILIVFGVFMLLFGVLLFRIHTGELPYAPDSTYGLFLVIVSFQIITMGRTPFGDLRRSWAVILLGVCTAVIGMVACFIPGLLAEPVRILVGILLSAGGASLMLQLLFSRDKARLWLKAPGILRQLTLACILVYLFSIVLGLVTLLPGITTDPQTAVLLIIYGISYFYLSWCIQNANRAYPPGERTA
;
A
#
# COMPACT_ATOMS: atom_id res chain seq x y z
N MET A 1 18.47 23.33 -50.48
CA MET A 1 19.35 22.16 -50.28
C MET A 1 19.43 21.99 -48.77
N VAL A 2 18.49 21.28 -48.12
CA VAL A 2 18.45 19.80 -47.96
C VAL A 2 19.71 19.37 -47.18
N GLU A 3 19.72 18.74 -46.00
CA GLU A 3 18.77 17.90 -45.22
C GLU A 3 19.28 17.78 -43.74
N GLU A 4 18.40 17.31 -42.85
CA GLU A 4 18.54 16.42 -41.64
C GLU A 4 19.93 16.12 -41.01
N THR A 5 20.15 15.78 -39.73
CA THR A 5 19.41 15.25 -38.54
C THR A 5 20.43 15.39 -37.35
N ALA A 6 20.19 15.20 -36.04
CA ALA A 6 19.44 14.19 -35.32
C ALA A 6 19.26 14.63 -33.85
N GLY A 7 18.14 14.23 -33.27
CA GLY A 7 17.77 14.51 -31.89
C GLY A 7 18.65 13.83 -30.84
N LYS A 8 18.67 14.43 -29.66
CA LYS A 8 19.19 13.84 -28.43
C LYS A 8 18.09 13.87 -27.38
N GLU A 9 17.07 13.05 -27.59
CA GLU A 9 16.13 12.71 -26.50
C GLU A 9 16.91 11.93 -25.43
N ARG A 10 16.79 12.36 -24.17
CA ARG A 10 17.48 11.76 -23.02
C ARG A 10 16.77 10.45 -22.62
N PRO A 11 17.35 9.25 -22.82
CA PRO A 11 16.66 7.98 -22.61
C PRO A 11 16.51 7.57 -21.13
N GLY A 12 17.11 8.31 -20.18
CA GLY A 12 17.22 7.86 -18.78
C GLY A 12 16.00 8.15 -17.88
N LEU A 13 15.06 9.00 -18.29
CA LEU A 13 13.95 9.43 -17.42
C LEU A 13 12.67 8.61 -17.61
N LYS A 14 12.37 8.17 -18.84
CA LYS A 14 11.17 7.35 -19.15
C LYS A 14 11.25 5.96 -18.49
N THR A 15 12.39 5.28 -18.59
CA THR A 15 12.58 3.92 -18.06
C THR A 15 12.39 3.82 -16.54
N ARG A 16 12.78 4.87 -15.79
CA ARG A 16 12.74 4.86 -14.33
C ARG A 16 11.33 5.05 -13.77
N ALA A 17 10.53 5.92 -14.39
CA ALA A 17 9.15 6.14 -13.99
C ALA A 17 8.28 4.90 -14.29
N GLU A 18 8.53 4.22 -15.40
CA GLU A 18 7.82 3.01 -15.80
C GLU A 18 8.16 1.81 -14.88
N SER A 19 9.43 1.70 -14.45
CA SER A 19 9.85 0.68 -13.47
C SER A 19 9.27 0.92 -12.08
N ASP A 20 9.24 2.18 -11.63
CA ASP A 20 8.74 2.53 -10.30
C ASP A 20 7.23 2.25 -10.21
N LEU A 21 6.46 2.55 -11.26
CA LEU A 21 5.03 2.25 -11.31
C LEU A 21 4.75 0.73 -11.38
N SER A 22 5.57 -0.02 -12.12
CA SER A 22 5.45 -1.48 -12.20
C SER A 22 5.73 -2.14 -10.85
N LEU A 23 6.79 -1.70 -10.16
CA LEU A 23 7.11 -2.17 -8.80
C LEU A 23 6.00 -1.83 -7.80
N GLU A 24 5.39 -0.65 -7.93
CA GLU A 24 4.27 -0.24 -7.09
C GLU A 24 3.10 -1.20 -7.21
N VAL A 25 2.67 -1.49 -8.43
CA VAL A 25 1.57 -2.42 -8.71
C VAL A 25 1.89 -3.83 -8.21
N VAL A 26 3.13 -4.31 -8.38
CA VAL A 26 3.56 -5.64 -7.92
C VAL A 26 3.47 -5.74 -6.40
N ILE A 27 4.00 -4.76 -5.66
CA ILE A 27 3.94 -4.75 -4.19
C ILE A 27 2.50 -4.65 -3.70
N LEU A 28 1.67 -3.86 -4.37
CA LEU A 28 0.25 -3.72 -4.05
C LEU A 28 -0.52 -5.03 -4.25
N ILE A 29 -0.20 -5.79 -5.31
CA ILE A 29 -0.73 -7.15 -5.53
C ILE A 29 -0.28 -8.09 -4.41
N VAL A 30 1.00 -8.06 -4.01
CA VAL A 30 1.51 -8.87 -2.90
C VAL A 30 0.76 -8.56 -1.60
N PHE A 31 0.48 -7.28 -1.31
CA PHE A 31 -0.38 -6.87 -0.20
C PHE A 31 -1.79 -7.43 -0.32
N GLY A 32 -2.40 -7.33 -1.50
CA GLY A 32 -3.73 -7.87 -1.78
C GLY A 32 -3.80 -9.37 -1.51
N VAL A 33 -2.83 -10.14 -2.01
CA VAL A 33 -2.71 -11.59 -1.77
C VAL A 33 -2.54 -11.87 -0.28
N PHE A 34 -1.62 -11.18 0.40
CA PHE A 34 -1.38 -11.35 1.83
C PHE A 34 -2.67 -11.13 2.65
N MET A 35 -3.40 -10.04 2.39
CA MET A 35 -4.64 -9.71 3.10
C MET A 35 -5.77 -10.71 2.80
N LEU A 36 -5.91 -11.16 1.56
CA LEU A 36 -6.89 -12.18 1.19
C LEU A 36 -6.59 -13.51 1.87
N LEU A 37 -5.34 -13.98 1.77
CA LEU A 37 -4.91 -15.21 2.41
C LEU A 37 -5.14 -15.13 3.91
N PHE A 38 -4.70 -14.04 4.55
CA PHE A 38 -4.87 -13.87 5.98
C PHE A 38 -6.35 -13.85 6.37
N GLY A 39 -7.21 -13.12 5.66
CA GLY A 39 -8.65 -13.09 5.92
C GLY A 39 -9.32 -14.46 5.77
N VAL A 40 -8.98 -15.24 4.74
CA VAL A 40 -9.49 -16.61 4.56
C VAL A 40 -8.98 -17.56 5.64
N LEU A 41 -7.70 -17.45 6.01
CA LEU A 41 -7.11 -18.26 7.07
C LEU A 41 -7.72 -17.94 8.44
N LEU A 42 -8.08 -16.68 8.71
CA LEU A 42 -8.69 -16.25 9.97
C LEU A 42 -10.02 -16.98 10.24
N PHE A 43 -10.80 -17.29 9.20
CA PHE A 43 -11.99 -18.14 9.34
C PHE A 43 -11.64 -19.55 9.82
N ARG A 44 -10.59 -20.16 9.26
CA ARG A 44 -10.14 -21.52 9.62
C ARG A 44 -9.44 -21.57 10.98
N ILE A 45 -8.84 -20.46 11.40
CA ILE A 45 -8.28 -20.28 12.75
C ILE A 45 -9.43 -20.21 13.76
N HIS A 46 -10.49 -19.47 13.45
CA HIS A 46 -11.65 -19.35 14.34
C HIS A 46 -12.40 -20.68 14.52
N THR A 47 -12.46 -21.53 13.50
CA THR A 47 -12.99 -22.91 13.62
C THR A 47 -12.08 -23.84 14.43
N GLY A 48 -10.92 -23.36 14.91
CA GLY A 48 -9.96 -24.13 15.71
C GLY A 48 -9.13 -25.13 14.91
N GLU A 49 -9.20 -25.08 13.57
CA GLU A 49 -8.54 -26.06 12.69
C GLU A 49 -7.04 -25.78 12.50
N LEU A 50 -6.57 -24.56 12.79
CA LEU A 50 -5.17 -24.16 12.65
C LEU A 50 -4.63 -23.41 13.88
N PRO A 51 -3.36 -23.68 14.27
CA PRO A 51 -2.67 -22.88 15.27
C PRO A 51 -2.39 -21.47 14.72
N TYR A 52 -2.62 -20.45 15.53
CA TYR A 52 -2.45 -19.05 15.13
C TYR A 52 -1.53 -18.28 16.07
N ALA A 53 -0.50 -17.67 15.49
CA ALA A 53 0.39 -16.73 16.15
C ALA A 53 0.21 -15.34 15.54
N PRO A 54 -0.53 -14.42 16.21
CA PRO A 54 -0.77 -13.06 15.70
C PRO A 54 0.52 -12.31 15.39
N ASP A 55 1.53 -12.47 16.24
CA ASP A 55 2.81 -11.77 16.18
C ASP A 55 3.56 -12.02 14.87
N SER A 56 3.56 -13.27 14.39
CA SER A 56 4.22 -13.63 13.14
C SER A 56 3.52 -13.01 11.94
N THR A 57 2.20 -12.87 12.00
CA THR A 57 1.41 -12.24 10.94
C THR A 57 1.69 -10.75 10.87
N TYR A 58 1.71 -10.07 12.02
CA TYR A 58 2.11 -8.66 12.10
C TYR A 58 3.56 -8.44 11.68
N GLY A 59 4.47 -9.35 12.04
CA GLY A 59 5.86 -9.34 11.59
C GLY A 59 5.99 -9.45 10.08
N LEU A 60 5.27 -10.39 9.45
CA LEU A 60 5.24 -10.54 8.01
C LEU A 60 4.68 -9.29 7.31
N PHE A 61 3.60 -8.72 7.85
CA PHE A 61 3.06 -7.45 7.35
C PHE A 61 4.12 -6.32 7.41
N LEU A 62 4.84 -6.17 8.53
CA LEU A 62 5.91 -5.18 8.65
C LEU A 62 7.02 -5.38 7.62
N VAL A 63 7.41 -6.62 7.34
CA VAL A 63 8.41 -6.92 6.31
C VAL A 63 7.92 -6.45 4.93
N ILE A 64 6.67 -6.72 4.58
CA ILE A 64 6.09 -6.28 3.29
C ILE A 64 6.04 -4.75 3.22
N VAL A 65 5.60 -4.07 4.29
CA VAL A 65 5.59 -2.60 4.35
C VAL A 65 7.01 -2.02 4.25
N SER A 66 7.98 -2.65 4.89
CA SER A 66 9.39 -2.26 4.76
C SER A 66 9.91 -2.35 3.34
N PHE A 67 9.58 -3.43 2.63
CA PHE A 67 9.91 -3.52 1.21
C PHE A 67 9.29 -2.37 0.41
N GLN A 68 8.03 -2.03 0.68
CA GLN A 68 7.38 -0.89 0.06
C GLN A 68 8.13 0.42 0.33
N ILE A 69 8.52 0.67 1.59
CA ILE A 69 9.25 1.89 1.99
C ILE A 69 10.62 1.96 1.30
N ILE A 70 11.37 0.86 1.28
CA ILE A 70 12.74 0.81 0.74
C ILE A 70 12.73 0.95 -0.78
N THR A 71 11.81 0.26 -1.46
CA THR A 71 11.76 0.20 -2.93
C THR A 71 11.19 1.48 -3.53
N MET A 72 10.05 1.98 -3.03
CA MET A 72 9.44 3.21 -3.52
C MET A 72 10.15 4.46 -3.01
N GLY A 73 10.87 4.37 -1.89
CA GLY A 73 11.46 5.54 -1.22
C GLY A 73 10.40 6.52 -0.71
N ARG A 74 9.14 6.10 -0.61
CA ARG A 74 7.98 6.82 -0.08
C ARG A 74 7.57 6.13 1.21
N THR A 75 7.17 6.89 2.21
CA THR A 75 6.61 6.31 3.44
C THR A 75 5.13 5.95 3.26
N PRO A 76 4.57 5.03 4.06
CA PRO A 76 3.12 4.83 4.14
C PRO A 76 2.37 6.08 4.65
N PHE A 77 3.09 7.06 5.21
CA PHE A 77 2.56 8.39 5.54
C PHE A 77 2.46 9.32 4.32
N GLY A 78 2.75 8.83 3.11
CA GLY A 78 2.62 9.54 1.84
C GLY A 78 3.94 10.07 1.29
N ASP A 79 3.86 11.13 0.48
CA ASP A 79 4.92 11.63 -0.40
C ASP A 79 6.06 12.37 0.34
N LEU A 80 6.76 11.65 1.23
CA LEU A 80 8.05 12.09 1.75
C LEU A 80 9.11 11.83 0.69
N ARG A 81 9.81 12.89 0.27
CA ARG A 81 10.94 12.79 -0.67
C ARG A 81 11.91 11.71 -0.21
N ARG A 82 12.30 10.83 -1.14
CA ARG A 82 13.29 9.77 -0.93
C ARG A 82 14.51 10.35 -0.22
N SER A 83 14.61 10.07 1.07
CA SER A 83 15.70 10.50 1.94
C SER A 83 16.33 9.26 2.56
N TRP A 84 17.61 9.36 2.89
CA TRP A 84 18.32 8.29 3.59
C TRP A 84 17.63 7.90 4.91
N ALA A 85 16.95 8.85 5.56
CA ALA A 85 16.16 8.60 6.77
C ALA A 85 14.97 7.67 6.53
N VAL A 86 14.26 7.81 5.41
CA VAL A 86 13.12 6.94 5.05
C VAL A 86 13.60 5.51 4.77
N ILE A 87 14.73 5.37 4.08
CA ILE A 87 15.33 4.06 3.80
C ILE A 87 15.77 3.40 5.11
N LEU A 88 16.45 4.13 5.99
CA LEU A 88 16.87 3.63 7.30
C LEU A 88 15.66 3.19 8.14
N LEU A 89 14.58 3.97 8.16
CA LEU A 89 13.33 3.62 8.84
C LEU A 89 12.74 2.31 8.27
N GLY A 90 12.73 2.15 6.95
CA GLY A 90 12.28 0.92 6.29
C GLY A 90 13.11 -0.29 6.71
N VAL A 91 14.44 -0.14 6.77
CA VAL A 91 15.36 -1.20 7.22
C VAL A 91 15.12 -1.55 8.69
N CYS A 92 15.01 -0.57 9.59
CA CYS A 92 14.69 -0.81 11.00
C CYS A 92 13.37 -1.57 11.16
N THR A 93 12.34 -1.15 10.41
CA THR A 93 11.03 -1.81 10.41
C THR A 93 11.14 -3.24 9.87
N ALA A 94 12.04 -3.52 8.93
CA ALA A 94 12.24 -4.86 8.37
C ALA A 94 12.88 -5.78 9.40
N VAL A 95 13.89 -5.28 10.14
CA VAL A 95 14.55 -6.02 11.22
C VAL A 95 13.53 -6.37 12.30
N ILE A 96 12.72 -5.40 12.74
CA ILE A 96 11.65 -5.65 13.73
C ILE A 96 10.66 -6.70 13.20
N GLY A 97 10.23 -6.57 11.94
CA GLY A 97 9.31 -7.53 11.31
C GLY A 97 9.88 -8.94 11.22
N MET A 98 11.17 -9.09 10.87
CA MET A 98 11.84 -10.39 10.82
C MET A 98 11.94 -11.04 12.20
N VAL A 99 12.33 -10.28 13.24
CA VAL A 99 12.41 -10.80 14.62
C VAL A 99 11.03 -11.26 15.09
N ALA A 100 9.99 -10.46 14.84
CA ALA A 100 8.61 -10.80 15.20
C ALA A 100 8.09 -12.04 14.46
N CYS A 101 8.52 -12.24 13.21
CA CYS A 101 8.17 -13.43 12.42
C CYS A 101 8.82 -14.70 12.97
N PHE A 102 10.11 -14.65 13.33
CA PHE A 102 10.87 -15.82 13.78
C PHE A 102 10.64 -16.20 15.25
N ILE A 103 10.42 -15.22 16.13
CA ILE A 103 10.30 -15.44 17.58
C ILE A 103 8.94 -14.89 18.06
N PRO A 104 7.86 -15.68 17.92
CA PRO A 104 6.55 -15.32 18.47
C PRO A 104 6.64 -15.08 19.98
N GLY A 105 5.89 -14.11 20.51
CA GLY A 105 5.84 -13.78 21.93
C GLY A 105 6.87 -12.75 22.44
N LEU A 106 8.01 -12.56 21.76
CA LEU A 106 9.05 -11.62 22.25
C LEU A 106 8.64 -10.15 22.10
N LEU A 107 7.99 -9.81 20.98
CA LEU A 107 7.64 -8.45 20.59
C LEU A 107 6.14 -8.29 20.26
N ALA A 108 5.29 -9.16 20.81
CA ALA A 108 3.86 -9.25 20.50
C ALA A 108 3.13 -7.90 20.57
N GLU A 109 3.12 -7.28 21.75
CA GLU A 109 2.51 -5.98 22.02
C GLU A 109 3.12 -4.84 21.18
N PRO A 110 4.45 -4.60 21.21
CA PRO A 110 5.02 -3.47 20.47
C PRO A 110 4.85 -3.60 18.95
N VAL A 111 4.93 -4.81 18.40
CA VAL A 111 4.73 -5.05 16.96
C VAL A 111 3.27 -4.81 16.58
N ARG A 112 2.31 -5.29 17.38
CA ARG A 112 0.89 -5.01 17.14
C ARG A 112 0.60 -3.51 17.16
N ILE A 113 1.11 -2.79 18.17
CA ILE A 113 0.93 -1.34 18.28
C ILE A 113 1.56 -0.63 17.07
N LEU A 114 2.77 -1.03 16.68
CA LEU A 114 3.45 -0.46 15.52
C LEU A 114 2.65 -0.66 14.23
N VAL A 115 2.15 -1.88 13.98
CA VAL A 115 1.30 -2.17 12.81
C VAL A 115 0.01 -1.37 12.84
N GLY A 116 -0.65 -1.32 14.00
CA GLY A 116 -1.88 -0.56 14.18
C GLY A 116 -1.69 0.93 13.92
N ILE A 117 -0.61 1.53 14.43
CA ILE A 117 -0.23 2.93 14.13
C ILE A 117 0.09 3.08 12.64
N LEU A 118 0.85 2.16 12.04
CA LEU A 118 1.25 2.27 10.64
C LEU A 118 0.06 2.23 9.68
N LEU A 119 -0.90 1.34 9.94
CA LEU A 119 -2.15 1.24 9.17
C LEU A 119 -3.06 2.45 9.40
N SER A 120 -3.24 2.87 10.66
CA SER A 120 -4.14 3.96 11.01
C SER A 120 -3.60 5.32 10.60
N ALA A 121 -2.40 5.68 11.05
CA ALA A 121 -1.77 6.95 10.73
C ALA A 121 -1.28 7.01 9.28
N GLY A 122 -0.85 5.88 8.69
CA GLY A 122 -0.54 5.80 7.26
C GLY A 122 -1.79 6.04 6.41
N GLY A 123 -2.86 5.28 6.66
CA GLY A 123 -4.15 5.46 5.98
C GLY A 123 -4.73 6.87 6.18
N ALA A 124 -4.67 7.42 7.40
CA ALA A 124 -5.12 8.77 7.69
C ALA A 124 -4.28 9.84 6.99
N SER A 125 -2.95 9.69 6.93
CA SER A 125 -2.07 10.62 6.23
C SER A 125 -2.32 10.60 4.72
N LEU A 126 -2.45 9.42 4.12
CA LEU A 126 -2.80 9.26 2.70
C LEU A 126 -4.18 9.84 2.38
N MET A 127 -5.17 9.59 3.24
CA MET A 127 -6.50 10.18 3.14
C MET A 127 -6.43 11.71 3.25
N LEU A 128 -5.66 12.23 4.22
CA LEU A 128 -5.50 13.67 4.42
C LEU A 128 -4.79 14.32 3.23
N GLN A 129 -3.79 13.68 2.63
CA GLN A 129 -3.13 14.18 1.42
C GLN A 129 -4.08 14.25 0.22
N LEU A 130 -4.94 13.25 0.07
CA LEU A 130 -5.99 13.25 -0.95
C LEU A 130 -7.02 14.35 -0.69
N LEU A 131 -7.38 14.56 0.59
CA LEU A 131 -8.27 15.63 1.05
C LEU A 131 -7.63 17.01 1.07
N PHE A 132 -6.32 17.16 1.12
CA PHE A 132 -5.66 18.47 1.05
C PHE A 132 -5.45 18.88 -0.40
N SER A 133 -5.21 17.88 -1.27
CA SER A 133 -5.22 18.04 -2.72
C SER A 133 -6.64 18.10 -3.30
N ARG A 134 -7.64 18.65 -2.56
CA ARG A 134 -9.06 18.66 -2.95
C ARG A 134 -9.28 19.15 -4.36
N ASP A 135 -8.52 20.14 -4.82
CA ASP A 135 -8.68 20.67 -6.18
C ASP A 135 -8.25 19.64 -7.24
N LYS A 136 -7.17 18.87 -6.98
CA LYS A 136 -6.76 17.77 -7.83
C LYS A 136 -7.74 16.60 -7.75
N ALA A 137 -8.14 16.20 -6.55
CA ALA A 137 -9.11 15.12 -6.36
C ALA A 137 -10.47 15.47 -6.99
N ARG A 138 -10.95 16.71 -6.86
CA ARG A 138 -12.16 17.19 -7.55
C ARG A 138 -11.97 17.24 -9.06
N LEU A 139 -10.81 17.66 -9.56
CA LEU A 139 -10.52 17.58 -11.00
C LEU A 139 -10.59 16.13 -11.49
N TRP A 140 -10.00 15.19 -10.75
CA TRP A 140 -9.95 13.77 -11.10
C TRP A 140 -11.31 13.08 -10.96
N LEU A 141 -12.15 13.54 -10.03
CA LEU A 141 -13.55 13.11 -9.86
C LEU A 141 -14.49 13.71 -10.91
N LYS A 142 -14.23 14.95 -11.35
CA LYS A 142 -15.00 15.63 -12.41
C LYS A 142 -14.57 15.18 -13.81
N ALA A 143 -13.34 14.72 -13.99
CA ALA A 143 -12.89 14.10 -15.23
C ALA A 143 -13.65 12.78 -15.44
N PRO A 144 -14.41 12.63 -16.54
CA PRO A 144 -15.09 11.38 -16.85
C PRO A 144 -14.05 10.30 -17.20
N GLY A 145 -14.16 9.11 -16.60
CA GLY A 145 -13.36 7.93 -16.96
C GLY A 145 -12.55 7.30 -15.81
N ILE A 146 -11.37 6.78 -16.15
CA ILE A 146 -10.55 5.90 -15.30
C ILE A 146 -10.01 6.58 -14.02
N LEU A 147 -9.79 7.90 -14.06
CA LEU A 147 -9.29 8.68 -12.92
C LEU A 147 -10.29 8.74 -11.76
N ARG A 148 -11.59 8.70 -12.06
CA ARG A 148 -12.65 8.62 -11.05
C ARG A 148 -12.61 7.29 -10.32
N GLN A 149 -12.47 6.19 -11.06
CA GLN A 149 -12.37 4.84 -10.49
C GLN A 149 -11.11 4.69 -9.64
N LEU A 150 -9.99 5.23 -10.09
CA LEU A 150 -8.73 5.23 -9.33
C LEU A 150 -8.88 5.99 -8.00
N THR A 151 -9.49 7.19 -8.04
CA THR A 151 -9.72 7.99 -6.81
C THR A 151 -10.61 7.25 -5.81
N LEU A 152 -11.68 6.61 -6.30
CA LEU A 152 -12.55 5.78 -5.46
C LEU A 152 -11.82 4.58 -4.86
N ALA A 153 -10.98 3.91 -5.66
CA ALA A 153 -10.15 2.79 -5.19
C ALA A 153 -9.20 3.24 -4.07
N CYS A 154 -8.53 4.38 -4.22
CA CYS A 154 -7.66 4.95 -3.18
C CYS A 154 -8.45 5.25 -1.90
N ILE A 155 -9.60 5.90 -1.99
CA ILE A 155 -10.44 6.22 -0.82
C ILE A 155 -10.84 4.93 -0.08
N LEU A 156 -11.24 3.88 -0.80
CA LEU A 156 -11.60 2.60 -0.19
C LEU A 156 -10.42 2.00 0.57
N VAL A 157 -9.25 1.88 -0.07
CA VAL A 157 -8.04 1.36 0.57
C VAL A 157 -7.68 2.19 1.81
N TYR A 158 -7.68 3.52 1.73
CA TYR A 158 -7.33 4.35 2.88
C TYR A 158 -8.32 4.23 4.03
N LEU A 159 -9.62 4.15 3.72
CA LEU A 159 -10.66 3.96 4.72
C LEU A 159 -10.50 2.62 5.45
N PHE A 160 -10.36 1.53 4.69
CA PHE A 160 -10.18 0.20 5.28
C PHE A 160 -8.86 0.08 6.05
N SER A 161 -7.79 0.73 5.59
CA SER A 161 -6.52 0.83 6.35
C SER A 161 -6.73 1.46 7.72
N ILE A 162 -7.49 2.56 7.81
CA ILE A 162 -7.76 3.24 9.07
C ILE A 162 -8.58 2.34 10.00
N VAL A 163 -9.64 1.72 9.47
CA VAL A 163 -10.51 0.82 10.24
C VAL A 163 -9.72 -0.38 10.76
N LEU A 164 -8.98 -1.07 9.90
CA LEU A 164 -8.15 -2.22 10.30
C LEU A 164 -7.03 -1.82 11.27
N GLY A 165 -6.41 -0.66 11.08
CA GLY A 165 -5.41 -0.13 12.01
C GLY A 165 -6.00 0.11 13.40
N LEU A 166 -7.21 0.67 13.47
CA LEU A 166 -7.91 0.89 14.74
C LEU A 166 -8.33 -0.42 15.42
N VAL A 167 -8.85 -1.38 14.64
CA VAL A 167 -9.16 -2.74 15.13
C VAL A 167 -7.89 -3.43 15.66
N THR A 168 -6.75 -3.25 14.99
CA THR A 168 -5.46 -3.80 15.42
C THR A 168 -4.97 -3.16 16.73
N LEU A 169 -5.17 -1.86 16.91
CA LEU A 169 -4.82 -1.15 18.15
C LEU A 169 -5.72 -1.53 19.31
N LEU A 170 -6.99 -1.82 19.03
CA LEU A 170 -8.02 -2.03 20.02
C LEU A 170 -8.65 -3.41 19.81
N PRO A 171 -7.92 -4.50 20.16
CA PRO A 171 -8.33 -5.88 19.90
C PRO A 171 -9.65 -6.30 20.61
N GLY A 172 -10.19 -5.46 21.50
CA GLY A 172 -11.45 -5.71 22.19
C GLY A 172 -12.71 -5.14 21.50
N ILE A 173 -12.59 -4.43 20.37
CA ILE A 173 -13.73 -3.73 19.75
C ILE A 173 -14.44 -4.58 18.70
N THR A 174 -13.72 -5.51 18.04
CA THR A 174 -14.24 -6.26 16.90
C THR A 174 -14.06 -7.76 17.11
N THR A 175 -15.01 -8.54 16.60
CA THR A 175 -14.96 -10.01 16.65
C THR A 175 -14.10 -10.57 15.51
N ASP A 176 -13.39 -11.67 15.74
CA ASP A 176 -12.49 -12.30 14.75
C ASP A 176 -13.11 -12.49 13.35
N PRO A 177 -14.38 -12.91 13.20
CA PRO A 177 -15.02 -13.06 11.88
C PRO A 177 -15.22 -11.74 11.15
N GLN A 178 -15.51 -10.65 11.88
CA GLN A 178 -15.67 -9.33 11.28
C GLN A 178 -14.32 -8.81 10.74
N THR A 179 -13.24 -9.02 11.48
CA THR A 179 -11.88 -8.70 11.03
C THR A 179 -11.52 -9.49 9.77
N ALA A 180 -11.88 -10.77 9.70
CA ALA A 180 -11.67 -11.60 8.52
C ALA A 180 -12.36 -11.03 7.26
N VAL A 181 -13.63 -10.64 7.38
CA VAL A 181 -14.38 -10.02 6.28
C VAL A 181 -13.74 -8.68 5.86
N LEU A 182 -13.35 -7.85 6.83
CA LEU A 182 -12.67 -6.57 6.54
C LEU A 182 -11.35 -6.79 5.79
N LEU A 183 -10.55 -7.78 6.18
CA LEU A 183 -9.29 -8.13 5.52
C LEU A 183 -9.53 -8.61 4.08
N ILE A 184 -10.56 -9.41 3.84
CA ILE A 184 -10.91 -9.86 2.48
C ILE A 184 -11.29 -8.67 1.60
N ILE A 185 -12.19 -7.80 2.08
CA ILE A 185 -12.60 -6.60 1.34
C ILE A 185 -11.40 -5.68 1.09
N TYR A 186 -10.51 -5.57 2.08
CA TYR A 186 -9.29 -4.76 1.94
C TYR A 186 -8.33 -5.34 0.90
N GLY A 187 -8.15 -6.66 0.88
CA GLY A 187 -7.39 -7.37 -0.15
C GLY A 187 -7.95 -7.13 -1.55
N ILE A 188 -9.28 -7.29 -1.73
CA ILE A 188 -9.97 -7.00 -3.00
C ILE A 188 -9.77 -5.54 -3.42
N SER A 189 -9.80 -4.61 -2.47
CA SER A 189 -9.59 -3.18 -2.73
C SER A 189 -8.18 -2.91 -3.28
N TYR A 190 -7.15 -3.61 -2.79
CA TYR A 190 -5.80 -3.52 -3.35
C TYR A 190 -5.71 -4.04 -4.78
N PHE A 191 -6.35 -5.19 -5.10
CA PHE A 191 -6.40 -5.68 -6.47
C PHE A 191 -7.11 -4.70 -7.41
N TYR A 192 -8.23 -4.14 -6.96
CA TYR A 192 -8.97 -3.14 -7.71
C TYR A 192 -8.13 -1.88 -7.95
N LEU A 193 -7.40 -1.42 -6.93
CA LEU A 193 -6.48 -0.29 -7.06
C LEU A 193 -5.34 -0.59 -8.05
N SER A 194 -4.70 -1.76 -7.95
CA SER A 194 -3.67 -2.21 -8.91
C SER A 194 -4.18 -2.22 -10.34
N TRP A 195 -5.40 -2.73 -10.56
CA TRP A 195 -6.04 -2.74 -11.87
C TRP A 195 -6.31 -1.32 -12.39
N CYS A 196 -6.84 -0.44 -11.54
CA CYS A 196 -7.07 0.96 -11.91
C CYS A 196 -5.76 1.68 -12.27
N ILE A 197 -4.66 1.44 -11.54
CA ILE A 197 -3.35 2.04 -11.84
C ILE A 197 -2.83 1.56 -13.20
N GLN A 198 -2.86 0.25 -13.45
CA GLN A 198 -2.42 -0.31 -14.74
C GLN A 198 -3.24 0.25 -15.90
N ASN A 199 -4.57 0.30 -15.74
CA ASN A 199 -5.45 0.80 -16.79
C ASN A 199 -5.29 2.32 -17.01
N ALA A 200 -5.08 3.10 -15.95
CA ALA A 200 -4.79 4.52 -16.05
C ALA A 200 -3.47 4.78 -16.79
N ASN A 201 -2.44 3.96 -16.53
CA ASN A 201 -1.15 4.05 -17.23
C ASN A 201 -1.28 3.73 -18.73
N ARG A 202 -2.11 2.73 -19.09
CA ARG A 202 -2.39 2.41 -20.50
C ARG A 202 -3.19 3.51 -21.21
N ALA A 203 -4.10 4.17 -20.51
CA ALA A 203 -4.95 5.22 -21.07
C ALA A 203 -4.24 6.59 -21.18
N TYR A 204 -3.28 6.88 -20.31
CA TYR A 204 -2.48 8.11 -20.31
C TYR A 204 -0.98 7.77 -20.27
N PRO A 205 -0.40 7.31 -21.39
CA PRO A 205 1.04 7.07 -21.43
C PRO A 205 1.80 8.38 -21.15
N PRO A 206 2.92 8.35 -20.40
CA PRO A 206 3.72 9.53 -20.11
C PRO A 206 4.41 10.05 -21.38
N GLY A 207 3.65 10.77 -22.21
CA GLY A 207 4.05 11.19 -23.55
C GLY A 207 3.37 12.44 -24.11
N GLU A 208 2.21 12.88 -23.60
CA GLU A 208 1.53 14.06 -24.13
C GLU A 208 1.34 15.13 -23.04
N ARG A 209 2.44 15.80 -22.68
CA ARG A 209 2.33 17.24 -22.42
C ARG A 209 2.55 17.91 -23.76
N THR A 210 1.43 18.23 -24.41
CA THR A 210 1.38 19.07 -25.61
C THR A 210 2.24 20.32 -25.42
N ALA A 211 2.98 20.62 -26.47
CA ALA A 211 3.79 21.81 -26.67
C ALA A 211 3.06 23.12 -26.34
#